data_AF-A0A3D1RW61-F1
#
_entry.id   AF-A0A3D1RW61-F1
#
_cell.length_a   1.000
_cell.length_b   1.000
_cell.length_c   1.000
_cell.angle_alpha   90.00
_cell.angle_beta   90.00
_cell.angle_gamma   90.00
#
_symmetry.space_group_name_H-M   'P 1'
#
loop_
_entity.id
_entity.type
_entity.pdbx_description
1 polymer ?
#
loop_
_entity_poly.entity_id
_entity_poly.type
_entity_poly.pdbx_seq_one_letter_code
_entity_poly.pdbx_strand_id
1 'polypeptide(L)'
;AMAGEDANWGRIVMAVGKSGARVDQSLLSVSIGGVMIARAGERIESFVESDVEQHLKGTDIQIAVDLGLGRGRARIWTCDLTHEYIRINAEYRS
;
A
#
# COMPACT_ATOMS: atom_id res chain seq x y z
N ALA A 1 -5.72 -5.50 5.25
CA ALA A 1 -5.12 -4.42 4.45
C ALA A 1 -6.21 -3.40 4.13
N MET A 2 -6.37 -2.89 2.90
CA MET A 2 -7.15 -1.66 2.67
C MET A 2 -8.63 -1.72 3.10
N ALA A 3 -9.39 -2.74 2.68
CA ALA A 3 -10.80 -2.91 3.09
C ALA A 3 -11.00 -3.20 4.59
N GLY A 4 -9.93 -3.56 5.30
CA GLY A 4 -9.93 -3.80 6.73
C GLY A 4 -9.11 -2.78 7.50
N GLU A 5 -8.83 -1.61 6.89
CA GLU A 5 -8.14 -0.47 7.49
C GLU A 5 -6.78 -0.81 8.13
N ASP A 6 -6.10 -1.84 7.60
CA ASP A 6 -4.89 -2.41 8.18
C ASP A 6 -3.64 -1.96 7.39
N ALA A 7 -2.72 -1.30 8.09
CA ALA A 7 -1.47 -0.69 7.59
C ALA A 7 -0.38 -1.73 7.25
N ASN A 8 -0.75 -2.81 6.56
CA ASN A 8 0.14 -3.92 6.27
C ASN A 8 1.10 -3.60 5.10
N TRP A 9 2.17 -2.89 5.40
CA TRP A 9 3.20 -2.52 4.44
C TRP A 9 3.96 -3.74 3.88
N GLY A 10 4.06 -4.84 4.64
CA GLY A 10 4.65 -6.09 4.15
C GLY A 10 3.95 -6.61 2.88
N ARG A 11 2.62 -6.46 2.80
CA ARG A 11 1.87 -6.79 1.57
C ARG A 11 2.20 -5.86 0.40
N ILE A 12 2.49 -4.58 0.67
CA ILE A 12 2.90 -3.60 -0.35
C ILE A 12 4.26 -3.99 -0.92
N VAL A 13 5.24 -4.27 -0.06
CA VAL A 13 6.59 -4.71 -0.47
C VAL A 13 6.53 -6.02 -1.27
N MET A 14 5.71 -6.98 -0.83
CA MET A 14 5.50 -8.23 -1.55
C MET A 14 4.95 -7.99 -2.97
N ALA A 15 3.99 -7.08 -3.14
CA ALA A 15 3.45 -6.73 -4.45
C ALA A 15 4.50 -6.06 -5.35
N VAL A 16 5.31 -5.14 -4.80
CA VAL A 16 6.41 -4.49 -5.52
C VAL A 16 7.43 -5.52 -6.00
N GLY A 17 7.79 -6.49 -5.17
CA GLY A 17 8.69 -7.59 -5.56
C GLY A 17 8.16 -8.48 -6.69
N LYS A 18 6.84 -8.56 -6.87
CA LYS A 18 6.18 -9.31 -7.96
C LYS A 18 5.99 -8.51 -9.25
N SER A 19 6.32 -7.21 -9.25
CA SER A 19 6.04 -6.31 -10.38
C SER A 19 6.88 -6.56 -11.65
N GLY A 20 7.98 -7.33 -11.54
CA GLY A 20 8.95 -7.50 -12.61
C GLY A 20 9.85 -6.28 -12.84
N ALA A 21 9.64 -5.18 -12.10
CA ALA A 21 10.57 -4.06 -12.08
C ALA A 21 11.90 -4.49 -11.41
N ARG A 22 12.99 -3.81 -11.77
CA ARG A 22 14.21 -3.86 -10.96
C ARG A 22 13.86 -3.29 -9.59
N VAL A 23 14.18 -4.01 -8.53
CA VAL A 23 13.93 -3.60 -7.14
C VAL A 23 15.15 -3.97 -6.32
N ASP A 24 15.65 -3.03 -5.53
CA ASP A 24 16.59 -3.29 -4.44
C ASP A 24 15.85 -3.03 -3.13
N GLN A 25 15.68 -4.08 -2.32
CA GLN A 25 14.92 -3.98 -1.08
C GLN A 25 15.55 -2.97 -0.11
N SER A 26 16.88 -2.85 -0.10
CA SER A 26 17.61 -1.93 0.79
C SER A 26 17.42 -0.45 0.45
N LEU A 27 16.85 -0.14 -0.72
CA LEU A 27 16.57 1.22 -1.16
C LEU A 27 15.08 1.58 -1.07
N LEU A 28 14.23 0.58 -0.83
CA LEU A 28 12.78 0.75 -0.85
C LEU A 28 12.31 1.65 0.30
N SER A 29 11.41 2.57 -0.01
CA SER A 29 10.67 3.35 0.98
C SER A 29 9.17 3.31 0.70
N VAL A 30 8.36 3.28 1.75
CA VAL A 30 6.90 3.22 1.67
C VAL A 30 6.29 4.24 2.63
N SER A 31 5.30 4.98 2.14
CA SER A 31 4.47 5.86 2.97
C SER A 31 2.98 5.65 2.70
N ILE A 32 2.16 5.77 3.74
CA ILE A 32 0.70 5.76 3.66
C ILE A 32 0.19 7.07 4.24
N GLY A 33 -0.67 7.79 3.51
CA GLY A 33 -1.19 9.08 3.96
C GLY A 33 -0.13 10.16 4.20
N GLY A 34 1.05 10.03 3.59
CA GLY A 34 2.21 10.89 3.84
C GLY A 34 3.06 10.50 5.07
N VAL A 35 2.61 9.52 5.87
CA VAL A 35 3.40 8.97 6.98
C VAL A 35 4.38 7.93 6.43
N MET A 36 5.68 8.15 6.63
CA MET A 36 6.71 7.19 6.25
C MET A 36 6.70 6.00 7.21
N ILE A 37 6.46 4.80 6.69
CA ILE A 37 6.32 3.58 7.52
C ILE A 37 7.46 2.59 7.29
N ALA A 38 8.12 2.67 6.14
CA ALA A 38 9.33 1.91 5.85
C ALA A 38 10.33 2.76 5.06
N ARG A 39 11.61 2.61 5.36
CA ARG A 39 12.72 3.29 4.67
C ARG A 39 13.93 2.38 4.63
N ALA A 40 14.64 2.41 3.51
CA ALA A 40 15.81 1.56 3.28
C ALA A 40 15.55 0.06 3.51
N GLY A 41 14.35 -0.40 3.16
CA GLY A 41 13.92 -1.80 3.34
C GLY A 41 13.47 -2.18 4.76
N GLU A 42 13.55 -1.27 5.72
CA GLU A 42 13.23 -1.55 7.12
C GLU A 42 12.00 -0.75 7.59
N ARG A 43 11.26 -1.31 8.56
CA ARG A 43 10.16 -0.61 9.22
C ARG A 43 10.73 0.55 10.05
N ILE A 44 10.09 1.71 9.98
CA ILE A 44 10.40 2.80 10.90
C ILE A 44 9.70 2.51 12.23
N GLU A 45 10.44 2.33 13.32
CA GLU A 45 9.81 2.04 14.62
C GLU A 45 9.14 3.27 15.25
N SER A 46 9.57 4.47 14.85
CA SER A 46 9.15 5.73 15.44
C SER A 46 7.91 6.36 14.78
N PHE A 47 7.32 5.75 13.75
CA PHE A 47 6.08 6.30 13.18
C PHE A 47 4.90 6.04 14.11
N VAL A 48 3.95 6.95 14.10
CA VAL A 48 2.74 6.86 14.91
C VAL A 48 1.67 6.07 14.14
N GLU A 49 1.33 4.88 14.63
CA GLU A 49 0.40 3.98 13.95
C GLU A 49 -1.01 4.58 13.81
N SER A 50 -1.47 5.34 14.81
CA SER A 50 -2.77 6.00 14.77
C SER A 50 -2.91 7.00 13.62
N ASP A 51 -1.82 7.63 13.19
CA ASP A 51 -1.85 8.58 12.06
C ASP A 51 -2.13 7.85 10.74
N VAL A 52 -1.55 6.65 10.59
CA VAL A 52 -1.79 5.78 9.43
C VAL A 52 -3.21 5.22 9.47
N GLU A 53 -3.65 4.73 10.63
CA GLU A 53 -5.01 4.22 10.83
C GLU A 53 -6.07 5.30 10.55
N GLN A 54 -5.84 6.53 11.00
CA GLN A 54 -6.73 7.66 10.72
C GLN A 54 -6.83 7.92 9.21
N HIS A 55 -5.71 7.84 8.48
CA HIS A 55 -5.72 7.97 7.02
C HIS A 55 -6.48 6.82 6.34
N LEU A 56 -6.30 5.59 6.82
CA LEU A 56 -6.95 4.39 6.26
C LEU A 56 -8.47 4.38 6.44
N LYS A 57 -9.01 5.09 7.44
CA LYS A 57 -10.44 5.33 7.63
C LYS A 57 -11.05 6.33 6.65
N GLY A 58 -10.21 7.06 5.91
CA GLY A 58 -10.64 7.97 4.87
C GLY A 58 -11.11 7.25 3.60
N THR A 59 -11.77 7.98 2.71
CA THR A 59 -12.22 7.46 1.41
C THR A 59 -11.10 7.40 0.37
N ASP A 60 -10.09 8.27 0.51
CA ASP A 60 -8.97 8.38 -0.42
C ASP A 60 -7.66 7.94 0.25
N ILE A 61 -7.30 6.68 0.03
CA ILE A 61 -6.07 6.10 0.59
C ILE A 61 -4.91 6.36 -0.35
N GLN A 62 -3.93 7.15 0.11
CA GLN A 62 -2.70 7.41 -0.64
C GLN A 62 -1.60 6.47 -0.17
N ILE A 63 -1.04 5.72 -1.11
CA ILE A 63 0.15 4.90 -0.89
C ILE A 63 1.23 5.40 -1.86
N ALA A 64 2.40 5.72 -1.32
CA ALA A 64 3.57 6.02 -2.14
C ALA A 64 4.65 4.99 -1.87
N VAL A 65 5.27 4.51 -2.95
CA VAL A 65 6.41 3.60 -2.92
C VAL A 65 7.52 4.26 -3.74
N ASP A 66 8.70 4.37 -3.14
CA ASP A 66 9.93 4.76 -3.83
C ASP A 66 10.85 3.53 -3.92
N LEU A 67 11.32 3.24 -5.14
CA LEU A 67 12.27 2.16 -5.40
C LEU A 67 13.72 2.58 -5.17
N GLY A 68 14.00 3.89 -5.09
CA GLY A 68 15.37 4.41 -4.94
C GLY A 68 16.28 4.23 -6.16
N LEU A 69 15.71 3.93 -7.34
CA LEU A 69 16.47 3.58 -8.56
C LEU A 69 16.60 4.69 -9.59
N GLY A 70 15.96 5.84 -9.38
CA GLY A 70 15.99 6.95 -10.33
C GLY A 70 14.83 7.91 -10.18
N ARG A 71 14.46 8.59 -11.27
CA ARG A 71 13.42 9.65 -11.28
C ARG A 71 12.12 9.25 -11.99
N GLY A 72 12.01 7.99 -12.43
CA GLY A 72 10.80 7.48 -13.07
C GLY A 72 9.64 7.47 -12.09
N ARG A 73 8.44 7.86 -12.55
CA ARG A 73 7.25 7.94 -11.70
C ARG A 73 6.01 7.53 -12.49
N ALA A 74 5.13 6.77 -11.84
CA ALA A 74 3.79 6.44 -12.32
C ALA A 74 2.78 6.63 -11.19
N ARG A 75 1.51 6.85 -11.55
CA ARG A 75 0.38 6.91 -10.61
C ARG A 75 -0.73 6.02 -11.13
N ILE A 76 -1.26 5.18 -10.24
CA ILE A 76 -2.36 4.26 -10.53
C ILE A 76 -3.47 4.54 -9.51
N TRP A 77 -4.71 4.47 -9.96
CA TRP A 77 -5.89 4.51 -9.11
C TRP A 77 -6.50 3.12 -9.04
N THR A 78 -6.88 2.70 -7.85
CA THR A 78 -7.53 1.42 -7.59
C THR A 78 -8.45 1.57 -6.39
N CYS A 79 -9.36 0.61 -6.20
CA CYS A 79 -10.16 0.48 -4.99
C CYS A 79 -9.68 -0.71 -4.15
N ASP A 80 -10.24 -0.81 -2.95
CA ASP A 80 -10.12 -1.97 -2.09
C ASP A 80 -11.00 -3.14 -2.59
N LEU A 81 -10.82 -4.30 -1.97
CA LEU A 81 -11.59 -5.51 -2.25
C LEU A 81 -12.48 -5.82 -1.05
N THR A 82 -13.77 -5.56 -1.18
CA THR A 82 -14.76 -5.68 -0.11
C THR A 82 -15.60 -6.96 -0.24
N HIS A 83 -16.30 -7.33 0.84
CA HIS A 83 -17.31 -8.39 0.81
C HIS A 83 -18.43 -8.10 -0.19
N GLU A 84 -18.85 -6.84 -0.32
CA GLU A 84 -19.89 -6.44 -1.26
C GLU A 84 -19.47 -6.64 -2.72
N TYR A 85 -18.20 -6.38 -3.06
CA TYR A 85 -17.67 -6.71 -4.38
C TYR A 85 -17.81 -8.21 -4.68
N ILE A 86 -17.50 -9.07 -3.71
CA ILE A 86 -17.65 -10.54 -3.85
C ILE A 86 -19.12 -10.90 -4.05
N ARG A 87 -20.01 -10.37 -3.20
CA ARG A 87 -21.45 -10.65 -3.25
C ARG A 87 -22.06 -10.31 -4.61
N ILE A 88 -21.81 -9.09 -5.10
CA ILE A 88 -22.33 -8.60 -6.39
C ILE A 88 -21.87 -9.49 -7.55
N ASN A 89 -20.61 -9.93 -7.55
CA ASN A 89 -20.05 -10.72 -8.65
C ASN A 89 -20.36 -12.23 -8.54
N ALA A 90 -20.63 -12.75 -7.34
CA ALA A 90 -21.01 -14.15 -7.13
C ALA A 90 -22.49 -14.40 -7.47
N GLU A 91 -23.36 -13.45 -7.16
CA GLU A 91 -24.82 -13.58 -7.37
C GLU A 91 -25.24 -13.29 -8.83
N TYR A 92 -24.38 -12.67 -9.64
CA TYR A 92 -24.69 -12.21 -11.00
C TYR A 92 -25.09 -13.32 -12.00
N ARG A 93 -24.81 -14.60 -11.70
CA ARG A 93 -25.19 -15.75 -12.54
C ARG A 93 -26.00 -16.83 -11.80
N SER A 94 -26.70 -16.45 -10.73
CA SER A 94 -27.65 -17.34 -10.04
C SER A 94 -29.06 -17.21 -10.60
#